data_AF-A0A957EJ02-F1
#
_entry.id   AF-A0A957EJ02-F1
#
_cell.length_a   1.000
_cell.length_b   1.000
_cell.length_c   1.000
_cell.angle_alpha   90.00
_cell.angle_beta   90.00
_cell.angle_gamma   90.00
#
_symmetry.space_group_name_H-M   'P 1'
#
loop_
_entity.id
_entity.type
_entity.pdbx_description
1 polymer ?
#
loop_
_entity_poly.entity_id
_entity_poly.type
_entity_poly.pdbx_seq_one_letter_code
_entity_poly.pdbx_strand_id
1 'polypeptide(L)'
;MHSISRYLNVHIAYAPSFSSNGRFLSFLTNLTGISQVWQIDLNAATPENIPWSDQLTFAADRVMSAQFSPAEGDNRLFFTHDVGGNENAQMFLYDADSGAEIALSAGYEQAMHIPGEWSPDGRFLLFAANRRHPGQFDLYRQPLDGGAPELLWQHEAPGYLYHQHLSPDGKRVIMLRIAKSSAHDLLELNLESGEVRQLNPSAEEARFVDVTYSKDGRSLYVLTDLRSDFLHIAQLDLATLTWETLVTPNWDVELMALSPNGRFLAYSINEDGQSKLELIDMALGMARRAPLPDGAPSLVGWYDEALCFSPDSTRLAFSYTSATRTSDVYVWHVDPTDDALYPVTRMAHGGIPPAQFVTAELVHFPTFDQRQIPAWLYRPETAVAAKRPVVIIVHGGPESQYRPYFNFLAQYLVHNGYVVLAPNVRGSTGYGRAYGHLD
;
A
#
# COMPACT_ATOMS: atom_id res chain seq x y z
N MET A 1 9.74 1.01 -34.19
CA MET A 1 10.31 0.59 -32.91
C MET A 1 10.71 1.83 -32.13
N HIS A 2 10.24 1.95 -30.90
CA HIS A 2 10.59 3.05 -30.00
C HIS A 2 11.90 2.75 -29.27
N SER A 3 12.72 3.78 -28.98
CA SER A 3 13.93 3.61 -28.19
C SER A 3 13.61 3.23 -26.74
N ILE A 4 14.48 2.46 -26.07
CA ILE A 4 14.32 2.12 -24.65
C ILE A 4 14.15 3.36 -23.76
N SER A 5 14.80 4.48 -24.10
CA SER A 5 14.66 5.75 -23.39
C SER A 5 13.22 6.25 -23.31
N ARG A 6 12.34 5.92 -24.27
CA ARG A 6 10.92 6.31 -24.20
C ARG A 6 10.18 5.50 -23.13
N TYR A 7 10.50 4.21 -23.01
CA TYR A 7 9.93 3.33 -21.98
C TYR A 7 10.44 3.71 -20.57
N LEU A 8 11.68 4.18 -20.46
CA LEU A 8 12.23 4.72 -19.21
C LEU A 8 11.62 6.07 -18.79
N ASN A 9 10.96 6.78 -19.71
CA ASN A 9 10.20 8.01 -19.43
C ASN A 9 8.69 7.74 -19.23
N VAL A 10 8.33 6.51 -18.86
CA VAL A 10 6.98 6.21 -18.37
C VAL A 10 6.92 6.58 -16.90
N HIS A 11 5.98 7.44 -16.56
CA HIS A 11 5.80 7.92 -15.19
C HIS A 11 4.67 7.18 -14.49
N ILE A 12 4.69 7.18 -13.17
CA ILE A 12 3.69 6.54 -12.32
C ILE A 12 3.19 7.53 -11.27
N ALA A 13 1.94 7.37 -10.84
CA ALA A 13 1.37 8.03 -9.68
C ALA A 13 0.77 6.99 -8.73
N TYR A 14 0.97 7.17 -7.43
CA TYR A 14 0.60 6.20 -6.38
C TYR A 14 0.57 6.86 -4.99
N ALA A 15 0.26 6.08 -3.95
CA ALA A 15 0.19 6.50 -2.54
C ALA A 15 -0.69 7.73 -2.29
N PRO A 16 -2.01 7.66 -2.60
CA PRO A 16 -2.92 8.76 -2.38
C PRO A 16 -3.19 9.04 -0.89
N SER A 17 -3.35 10.31 -0.52
CA SER A 17 -3.82 10.72 0.80
C SER A 17 -4.72 11.95 0.70
N PHE A 18 -5.91 11.91 1.31
CA PHE A 18 -6.84 13.04 1.35
C PHE A 18 -6.46 14.03 2.46
N SER A 19 -6.57 15.33 2.17
CA SER A 19 -6.58 16.35 3.22
C SER A 19 -7.78 16.19 4.15
N SER A 20 -7.71 16.72 5.37
CA SER A 20 -8.74 16.58 6.41
C SER A 20 -10.16 17.01 5.99
N ASN A 21 -10.27 17.90 5.01
CA ASN A 21 -11.53 18.41 4.45
C ASN A 21 -11.94 17.71 3.13
N GLY A 22 -11.14 16.75 2.66
CA GLY A 22 -11.36 16.02 1.41
C GLY A 22 -11.19 16.88 0.14
N ARG A 23 -10.80 18.15 0.25
CA ARG A 23 -10.61 19.03 -0.90
C ARG A 23 -9.38 18.63 -1.71
N PHE A 24 -8.28 18.33 -1.04
CA PHE A 24 -7.04 18.01 -1.71
C PHE A 24 -6.73 16.53 -1.61
N LEU A 25 -6.03 16.03 -2.63
CA LEU A 25 -5.43 14.70 -2.62
C LEU A 25 -3.96 14.84 -2.93
N SER A 26 -3.10 14.39 -2.02
CA SER A 26 -1.68 14.23 -2.29
C SER A 26 -1.41 12.86 -2.86
N PHE A 27 -0.35 12.72 -3.64
CA PHE A 27 0.14 11.46 -4.17
C PHE A 27 1.63 11.57 -4.46
N LEU A 28 2.29 10.42 -4.63
CA LEU A 28 3.67 10.34 -5.08
C LEU A 28 3.72 10.14 -6.59
N THR A 29 4.62 10.86 -7.26
CA THR A 29 4.92 10.60 -8.66
C THR A 29 6.37 10.90 -9.02
N ASN A 30 6.91 10.13 -9.97
CA ASN A 30 8.25 10.27 -10.49
C ASN A 30 8.34 11.17 -11.73
N LEU A 31 7.40 12.11 -11.93
CA LEU A 31 7.40 13.06 -13.05
C LEU A 31 8.72 13.85 -13.19
N THR A 32 9.42 14.11 -12.07
CA THR A 32 10.71 14.81 -12.05
C THR A 32 11.93 13.87 -12.14
N GLY A 33 11.70 12.56 -12.33
CA GLY A 33 12.72 11.52 -12.41
C GLY A 33 12.85 10.65 -11.16
N ILE A 34 12.44 11.18 -9.99
CA ILE A 34 12.33 10.46 -8.72
C ILE A 34 11.00 10.79 -8.07
N SER A 35 10.46 9.90 -7.23
CA SER A 35 9.19 10.13 -6.57
C SER A 35 9.26 11.36 -5.65
N GLN A 36 8.34 12.30 -5.85
CA GLN A 36 8.12 13.48 -5.01
C GLN A 36 6.64 13.56 -4.65
N VAL A 37 6.28 14.38 -3.65
CA VAL A 37 4.89 14.65 -3.28
C VAL A 37 4.30 15.68 -4.24
N TRP A 38 3.13 15.36 -4.75
CA TRP A 38 2.29 16.23 -5.56
C TRP A 38 0.90 16.30 -4.95
N GLN A 39 0.14 17.34 -5.29
CA GLN A 39 -1.20 17.57 -4.79
C GLN A 39 -2.13 18.01 -5.92
N ILE A 40 -3.39 17.59 -5.85
CA ILE A 40 -4.46 18.07 -6.73
C ILE A 40 -5.63 18.61 -5.91
N ASP A 41 -6.23 19.71 -6.36
CA ASP A 41 -7.47 20.25 -5.82
C ASP A 41 -8.67 19.54 -6.47
N LEU A 42 -9.43 18.79 -5.67
CA LEU A 42 -10.58 18.01 -6.11
C LEU A 42 -11.88 18.81 -6.17
N ASN A 43 -11.93 20.07 -5.71
CA ASN A 43 -13.17 20.87 -5.75
C ASN A 43 -13.73 21.03 -7.17
N ALA A 44 -12.84 21.11 -8.16
CA ALA A 44 -13.21 21.23 -9.58
C ALA A 44 -13.01 19.93 -10.36
N ALA A 45 -12.61 18.85 -9.68
CA ALA A 45 -12.38 17.56 -10.30
C ALA A 45 -13.71 16.86 -10.58
N THR A 46 -13.94 16.54 -11.85
CA THR A 46 -15.01 15.66 -12.30
C THR A 46 -14.42 14.60 -13.22
N PRO A 47 -15.16 13.52 -13.55
CA PRO A 47 -14.70 12.58 -14.56
C PRO A 47 -14.29 13.23 -15.89
N GLU A 48 -14.91 14.36 -16.26
CA GLU A 48 -14.65 15.10 -17.50
C GLU A 48 -13.55 16.15 -17.36
N ASN A 49 -13.30 16.66 -16.16
CA ASN A 49 -12.36 17.75 -15.91
C ASN A 49 -11.45 17.43 -14.72
N ILE A 50 -10.19 17.11 -14.98
CA ILE A 50 -9.18 16.85 -13.96
C ILE A 50 -8.19 18.03 -13.96
N PRO A 51 -8.09 18.78 -12.86
CA PRO A 51 -7.12 19.87 -12.72
C PRO A 51 -5.67 19.41 -12.85
N TRP A 52 -4.78 20.38 -13.11
CA TRP A 52 -3.33 20.13 -13.01
C TRP A 52 -2.91 19.94 -11.55
N SER A 53 -1.80 19.22 -11.33
CA SER A 53 -1.25 18.95 -10.00
C SER A 53 -0.04 19.83 -9.68
N ASP A 54 0.08 20.25 -8.43
CA ASP A 54 1.19 21.04 -7.93
C ASP A 54 2.21 20.14 -7.20
N GLN A 55 3.50 20.36 -7.47
CA GLN A 55 4.58 19.65 -6.77
C GLN A 55 4.84 20.34 -5.42
N LEU A 56 4.84 19.55 -4.33
CA LEU A 56 5.06 20.06 -2.98
C LEU A 56 6.50 19.89 -2.51
N THR A 57 7.16 18.78 -2.85
CA THR A 57 8.52 18.48 -2.38
C THR A 57 9.55 18.48 -3.51
N PHE A 58 10.79 18.83 -3.19
CA PHE A 58 11.92 18.90 -4.12
C PHE A 58 13.17 18.21 -3.55
N ALA A 59 12.96 17.09 -2.85
CA ALA A 59 14.05 16.35 -2.21
C ALA A 59 15.04 15.80 -3.25
N ALA A 60 16.31 15.65 -2.87
CA ALA A 60 17.34 15.07 -3.74
C ALA A 60 17.14 13.56 -3.96
N ASP A 61 16.50 12.90 -3.00
CA ASP A 61 16.21 11.47 -3.00
C ASP A 61 14.68 11.22 -3.08
N ARG A 62 14.29 9.95 -3.31
CA ARG A 62 12.89 9.58 -3.48
C ARG A 62 12.11 9.79 -2.17
N VAL A 63 10.96 10.44 -2.27
CA VAL A 63 9.95 10.37 -1.22
C VAL A 63 9.32 8.98 -1.25
N MET A 64 9.27 8.34 -0.08
CA MET A 64 8.81 6.96 0.09
C MET A 64 7.33 6.88 0.50
N SER A 65 6.86 7.83 1.33
CA SER A 65 5.47 7.93 1.75
C SER A 65 5.07 9.38 2.00
N ALA A 66 3.77 9.69 1.89
CA ALA A 66 3.20 10.99 2.21
C ALA A 66 1.76 10.85 2.72
N GLN A 67 1.42 11.59 3.78
CA GLN A 67 0.09 11.57 4.40
C GLN A 67 -0.28 12.96 4.90
N PHE A 68 -1.46 13.46 4.53
CA PHE A 68 -2.02 14.64 5.16
C PHE A 68 -2.39 14.40 6.63
N SER A 69 -2.38 15.48 7.40
CA SER A 69 -2.99 15.48 8.74
C SER A 69 -4.49 15.14 8.64
N PRO A 70 -5.00 14.25 9.51
CA PRO A 70 -6.43 13.95 9.57
C PRO A 70 -7.23 15.05 10.28
N ALA A 71 -6.56 15.98 10.97
CA ALA A 71 -7.22 16.96 11.83
C ALA A 71 -7.92 18.05 11.03
N GLU A 72 -9.17 18.35 11.37
CA GLU A 72 -9.98 19.33 10.64
C GLU A 72 -9.31 20.71 10.56
N GLY A 73 -9.04 21.16 9.33
CA GLY A 73 -8.44 22.48 9.06
C GLY A 73 -6.91 22.48 9.09
N ASP A 74 -6.28 21.34 9.36
CA ASP A 74 -4.83 21.18 9.33
C ASP A 74 -4.37 20.78 7.93
N ASN A 75 -3.66 21.69 7.25
CA ASN A 75 -3.15 21.46 5.90
C ASN A 75 -1.72 20.89 5.89
N ARG A 76 -1.17 20.49 7.04
CA ARG A 76 0.16 19.91 7.10
C ARG A 76 0.18 18.51 6.49
N LEU A 77 1.31 18.17 5.88
CA LEU A 77 1.58 16.89 5.25
C LEU A 77 2.86 16.30 5.84
N PHE A 78 2.77 15.05 6.28
CA PHE A 78 3.89 14.26 6.72
C PHE A 78 4.44 13.48 5.54
N PHE A 79 5.76 13.36 5.41
CA PHE A 79 6.37 12.51 4.41
C PHE A 79 7.69 11.94 4.88
N THR A 80 8.15 10.90 4.18
CA THR A 80 9.45 10.28 4.43
C THR A 80 10.31 10.24 3.18
N HIS A 81 11.62 10.40 3.35
CA HIS A 81 12.60 10.05 2.33
C HIS A 81 13.87 9.53 2.98
N ASP A 82 14.67 8.77 2.24
CA ASP A 82 15.97 8.28 2.66
C ASP A 82 17.10 9.13 2.06
N VAL A 83 18.37 8.74 2.31
CA VAL A 83 19.53 9.42 1.71
C VAL A 83 20.29 8.41 0.85
N GLY A 84 20.41 8.68 -0.45
CA GLY A 84 21.12 7.84 -1.39
C GLY A 84 20.60 6.40 -1.49
N GLY A 85 19.32 6.17 -1.20
CA GLY A 85 18.70 4.84 -1.23
C GLY A 85 19.18 3.89 -0.12
N ASN A 86 19.63 4.43 1.02
CA ASN A 86 20.07 3.62 2.16
C ASN A 86 18.91 2.99 2.96
N GLU A 87 17.66 3.29 2.61
CA GLU A 87 16.41 2.80 3.24
C GLU A 87 16.25 3.17 4.72
N ASN A 88 17.14 4.00 5.27
CA ASN A 88 16.96 4.64 6.57
C ASN A 88 16.02 5.83 6.40
N ALA A 89 14.72 5.55 6.28
CA ALA A 89 13.70 6.58 6.14
C ALA A 89 13.80 7.63 7.25
N GLN A 90 13.82 8.89 6.84
CA GLN A 90 13.81 10.08 7.71
C GLN A 90 12.44 10.76 7.59
N MET A 91 12.04 11.43 8.66
CA MET A 91 10.69 11.98 8.83
C MET A 91 10.66 13.49 8.64
N PHE A 92 9.72 13.98 7.84
CA PHE A 92 9.56 15.39 7.52
C PHE A 92 8.11 15.82 7.63
N LEU A 93 7.92 17.09 7.99
CA LEU A 93 6.64 17.77 8.01
C LEU A 93 6.68 18.94 7.03
N TYR A 94 5.73 18.98 6.12
CA TYR A 94 5.48 20.08 5.20
C TYR A 94 4.25 20.86 5.65
N ASP A 95 4.40 22.17 5.80
CA ASP A 95 3.30 23.08 6.07
C ASP A 95 2.83 23.71 4.75
N ALA A 96 1.63 23.35 4.28
CA ALA A 96 1.14 23.78 2.97
C ALA A 96 0.78 25.28 2.90
N ASP A 97 0.57 25.94 4.04
CA ASP A 97 0.19 27.35 4.08
C ASP A 97 1.43 28.26 3.96
N SER A 98 2.55 27.85 4.55
CA SER A 98 3.82 28.60 4.54
C SER A 98 4.86 28.06 3.56
N GLY A 99 4.71 26.81 3.10
CA GLY A 99 5.70 26.08 2.32
C GLY A 99 6.92 25.64 3.15
N ALA A 100 6.85 25.72 4.48
CA ALA A 100 7.95 25.34 5.35
C ALA A 100 8.09 23.82 5.44
N GLU A 101 9.34 23.35 5.36
CA GLU A 101 9.69 21.94 5.56
C GLU A 101 10.50 21.80 6.86
N ILE A 102 10.08 20.86 7.72
CA ILE A 102 10.66 20.63 9.04
C ILE A 102 11.14 19.18 9.11
N ALA A 103 12.45 18.99 9.32
CA ALA A 103 13.03 17.68 9.57
C ALA A 103 12.74 17.23 11.02
N LEU A 104 11.86 16.25 11.18
CA LEU A 104 11.44 15.74 12.49
C LEU A 104 12.46 14.76 13.10
N SER A 105 13.26 14.09 12.27
CA SER A 105 14.28 13.12 12.70
C SER A 105 15.71 13.67 12.69
N ALA A 106 15.88 14.99 12.64
CA ALA A 106 17.20 15.63 12.65
C ALA A 106 18.04 15.18 13.86
N GLY A 107 19.30 14.81 13.60
CA GLY A 107 20.23 14.24 14.58
C GLY A 107 20.16 12.72 14.74
N TYR A 108 19.28 12.04 14.00
CA TYR A 108 19.12 10.58 14.00
C TYR A 108 19.23 9.96 12.60
N GLU A 109 20.04 10.55 11.71
CA GLU A 109 20.12 10.19 10.29
C GLU A 109 20.65 8.75 10.04
N GLN A 110 21.30 8.16 11.03
CA GLN A 110 21.78 6.76 10.98
C GLN A 110 20.71 5.75 11.41
N ALA A 111 19.62 6.21 12.01
CA ALA A 111 18.51 5.37 12.43
C ALA A 111 17.44 5.29 11.33
N MET A 112 16.85 4.12 11.20
CA MET A 112 15.64 3.88 10.43
C MET A 112 14.42 4.32 11.25
N HIS A 113 13.52 5.06 10.61
CA HIS A 113 12.22 5.44 11.19
C HIS A 113 11.11 4.79 10.38
N ILE A 114 10.25 4.05 11.06
CA ILE A 114 9.04 3.46 10.48
C ILE A 114 7.88 4.34 10.94
N PRO A 115 7.27 5.13 10.04
CA PRO A 115 6.16 5.99 10.41
C PRO A 115 4.93 5.17 10.80
N GLY A 116 4.25 5.64 11.84
CA GLY A 116 2.95 5.16 12.26
C GLY A 116 1.85 6.15 11.89
N GLU A 117 0.85 6.25 12.76
CA GLU A 117 -0.31 7.11 12.54
C GLU A 117 -0.14 8.53 13.12
N TRP A 118 -0.83 9.49 12.50
CA TRP A 118 -1.14 10.77 13.11
C TRP A 118 -2.05 10.60 14.32
N SER A 119 -1.92 11.49 15.31
CA SER A 119 -3.01 11.65 16.27
C SER A 119 -4.25 12.22 15.55
N PRO A 120 -5.48 11.82 15.94
CA PRO A 120 -6.70 12.32 15.29
C PRO A 120 -6.84 13.85 15.33
N ASP A 121 -6.21 14.51 16.29
CA ASP A 121 -6.17 15.96 16.46
C ASP A 121 -4.95 16.64 15.80
N GLY A 122 -4.10 15.88 15.10
CA GLY A 122 -2.95 16.39 14.35
C GLY A 122 -1.80 16.89 15.21
N ARG A 123 -1.85 16.73 16.54
CA ARG A 123 -0.83 17.27 17.44
C ARG A 123 0.46 16.45 17.50
N PHE A 124 0.43 15.16 17.17
CA PHE A 124 1.61 14.32 17.17
C PHE A 124 1.58 13.22 16.10
N LEU A 125 2.75 12.64 15.83
CA LEU A 125 2.92 11.42 15.03
C LEU A 125 3.44 10.29 15.91
N LEU A 126 2.92 9.08 15.74
CA LEU A 126 3.56 7.86 16.22
C LEU A 126 4.60 7.40 15.20
N PHE A 127 5.69 6.82 15.69
CA PHE A 127 6.66 6.13 14.84
C PHE A 127 7.45 5.12 15.66
N ALA A 128 8.00 4.11 14.98
CA ALA A 128 9.01 3.23 15.54
C ALA A 128 10.40 3.58 14.99
N ALA A 129 11.45 3.40 15.78
CA ALA A 129 12.81 3.64 15.29
C ALA A 129 13.86 2.82 16.02
N ASN A 130 14.97 2.53 15.32
CA ASN A 130 16.11 1.80 15.85
C ASN A 130 17.23 2.70 16.39
N ARG A 131 16.86 3.85 16.98
CA ARG A 131 17.77 4.89 17.46
C ARG A 131 18.76 4.42 18.53
N ARG A 132 18.34 3.45 19.35
CA ARG A 132 19.14 2.93 20.47
C ARG A 132 20.05 1.76 20.07
N HIS A 133 19.56 0.88 19.19
CA HIS A 133 20.29 -0.30 18.72
C HIS A 133 19.78 -0.71 17.32
N PRO A 134 20.66 -1.02 16.35
CA PRO A 134 20.26 -1.27 14.96
C PRO A 134 19.20 -2.38 14.75
N GLY A 135 19.15 -3.36 15.67
CA GLY A 135 18.21 -4.50 15.61
C GLY A 135 17.00 -4.42 16.55
N GLN A 136 16.74 -3.28 17.20
CA GLN A 136 15.60 -3.11 18.11
C GLN A 136 14.85 -1.84 17.73
N PHE A 137 13.53 -1.92 17.60
CA PHE A 137 12.68 -0.78 17.27
C PHE A 137 11.84 -0.39 18.48
N ASP A 138 12.09 0.79 19.02
CA ASP A 138 11.33 1.34 20.14
C ASP A 138 10.18 2.22 19.59
N LEU A 139 9.07 2.35 20.34
CA LEU A 139 7.92 3.20 19.97
C LEU A 139 8.10 4.61 20.51
N TYR A 140 7.88 5.60 19.66
CA TYR A 140 7.98 7.02 19.98
C TYR A 140 6.72 7.80 19.59
N ARG A 141 6.58 8.96 20.22
CA ARG A 141 5.64 10.03 19.86
C ARG A 141 6.43 11.29 19.50
N GLN A 142 6.20 11.86 18.32
CA GLN A 142 6.75 13.15 17.91
C GLN A 142 5.69 14.25 18.06
N PRO A 143 5.80 15.15 19.06
CA PRO A 143 4.98 16.36 19.10
C PRO A 143 5.23 17.26 17.89
N LEU A 144 4.18 17.85 17.32
CA LEU A 144 4.28 18.71 16.14
C LEU A 144 4.15 20.21 16.46
N ASP A 145 4.28 20.58 17.73
CA ASP A 145 4.38 21.95 18.24
C ASP A 145 5.83 22.39 18.53
N GLY A 146 6.82 21.57 18.13
CA GLY A 146 8.26 21.87 18.27
C GLY A 146 8.97 21.16 19.43
N GLY A 147 8.31 20.19 20.07
CA GLY A 147 8.92 19.34 21.11
C GLY A 147 9.86 18.25 20.59
N ALA A 148 10.72 17.74 21.48
CA ALA A 148 11.52 16.54 21.20
C ALA A 148 10.63 15.28 21.23
N PRO A 149 10.95 14.24 20.44
CA PRO A 149 10.20 13.00 20.48
C PRO A 149 10.29 12.30 21.84
N GLU A 150 9.17 11.76 22.28
CA GLU A 150 9.01 11.05 23.55
C GLU A 150 9.04 9.53 23.30
N LEU A 151 9.80 8.81 24.11
CA LEU A 151 9.82 7.34 24.12
C LEU A 151 8.59 6.82 24.87
N LEU A 152 7.71 6.12 24.16
CA LEU A 152 6.48 5.55 24.73
C LEU A 152 6.68 4.11 25.21
N TRP A 153 7.45 3.32 24.47
CA TRP A 153 7.74 1.94 24.83
C TRP A 153 9.09 1.49 24.29
N GLN A 154 9.85 0.84 25.17
CA GLN A 154 11.17 0.26 24.88
C GLN A 154 11.10 -1.25 25.06
N HIS A 155 11.71 -2.01 24.15
CA HIS A 155 11.82 -3.46 24.31
C HIS A 155 13.15 -4.04 23.83
N GLU A 156 13.42 -5.27 24.28
CA GLU A 156 14.65 -5.99 23.96
C GLU A 156 14.45 -7.10 22.91
N ALA A 157 13.20 -7.45 22.61
CA ALA A 157 12.90 -8.45 21.60
C ALA A 157 13.39 -8.01 20.20
N PRO A 158 13.89 -8.92 19.37
CA PRO A 158 14.28 -8.61 18.00
C PRO A 158 13.06 -8.38 17.11
N GLY A 159 13.32 -7.83 15.93
CA GLY A 159 12.30 -7.49 14.94
C GLY A 159 12.00 -6.01 14.91
N TYR A 160 11.22 -5.61 13.93
CA TYR A 160 10.82 -4.23 13.73
C TYR A 160 9.33 -4.04 14.03
N LEU A 161 8.94 -2.83 14.40
CA LEU A 161 7.56 -2.47 14.70
C LEU A 161 6.94 -1.73 13.51
N TYR A 162 5.77 -2.17 13.05
CA TYR A 162 4.97 -1.55 11.98
C TYR A 162 3.53 -1.33 12.45
N HIS A 163 2.73 -0.61 11.66
CA HIS A 163 1.30 -0.38 11.88
C HIS A 163 0.99 0.09 13.31
N GLN A 164 1.60 1.21 13.72
CA GLN A 164 1.31 1.81 15.03
C GLN A 164 0.04 2.64 14.94
N HIS A 165 -1.09 2.08 15.40
CA HIS A 165 -2.39 2.77 15.35
C HIS A 165 -2.89 3.15 16.73
N LEU A 166 -3.39 4.37 16.85
CA LEU A 166 -3.93 4.89 18.10
C LEU A 166 -5.38 4.42 18.27
N SER A 167 -5.76 4.03 19.49
CA SER A 167 -7.16 3.77 19.78
C SER A 167 -8.01 5.05 19.64
N PRO A 168 -9.31 4.95 19.31
CA PRO A 168 -10.17 6.12 19.16
C PRO A 168 -10.24 7.05 20.38
N ASP A 169 -10.00 6.51 21.58
CA ASP A 169 -9.94 7.28 22.84
C ASP A 169 -8.55 7.84 23.17
N GLY A 170 -7.54 7.56 22.35
CA GLY A 170 -6.17 8.05 22.51
C GLY A 170 -5.37 7.40 23.63
N LYS A 171 -5.85 6.29 24.22
CA LYS A 171 -5.25 5.69 25.42
C LYS A 171 -4.39 4.45 25.15
N ARG A 172 -4.51 3.87 23.97
CA ARG A 172 -3.86 2.61 23.61
C ARG A 172 -3.25 2.70 22.22
N VAL A 173 -2.21 1.92 21.98
CA VAL A 173 -1.57 1.80 20.67
C VAL A 173 -1.49 0.32 20.31
N ILE A 174 -2.04 -0.05 19.16
CA ILE A 174 -1.74 -1.37 18.57
C ILE A 174 -0.48 -1.29 17.75
N MET A 175 0.29 -2.36 17.72
CA MET A 175 1.53 -2.47 16.96
C MET A 175 1.69 -3.89 16.44
N LEU A 176 2.28 -4.01 15.25
CA LEU A 176 2.72 -5.29 14.70
C LEU A 176 4.23 -5.39 14.87
N ARG A 177 4.69 -6.44 15.56
CA ARG A 177 6.12 -6.78 15.59
C ARG A 177 6.39 -7.92 14.62
N ILE A 178 7.22 -7.67 13.61
CA ILE A 178 7.66 -8.72 12.68
C ILE A 178 8.92 -9.35 13.25
N ALA A 179 8.76 -10.49 13.94
CA ALA A 179 9.88 -11.25 14.47
C ALA A 179 10.54 -12.12 13.39
N LYS A 180 9.73 -12.66 12.46
CA LYS A 180 10.12 -13.40 11.25
C LYS A 180 9.08 -13.14 10.16
N SER A 181 9.40 -13.35 8.88
CA SER A 181 8.47 -13.09 7.77
C SER A 181 7.18 -13.92 7.80
N SER A 182 7.16 -15.04 8.53
CA SER A 182 5.99 -15.91 8.71
C SER A 182 5.34 -15.83 10.10
N ALA A 183 5.93 -15.09 11.05
CA ALA A 183 5.50 -15.07 12.44
C ALA A 183 5.60 -13.65 13.03
N HIS A 184 4.44 -13.03 13.20
CA HIS A 184 4.27 -11.67 13.71
C HIS A 184 3.58 -11.70 15.07
N ASP A 185 3.81 -10.67 15.89
CA ASP A 185 3.07 -10.44 17.12
C ASP A 185 2.14 -9.24 16.95
N LEU A 186 0.87 -9.40 17.33
CA LEU A 186 -0.09 -8.31 17.46
C LEU A 186 -0.09 -7.86 18.93
N LEU A 187 0.40 -6.66 19.19
CA LEU A 187 0.59 -6.10 20.53
C LEU A 187 -0.33 -4.91 20.76
N GLU A 188 -0.78 -4.72 22.00
CA GLU A 188 -1.47 -3.50 22.45
C GLU A 188 -0.73 -2.93 23.66
N LEU A 189 -0.32 -1.67 23.56
CA LEU A 189 0.28 -0.87 24.63
C LEU A 189 -0.79 0.02 25.25
N ASN A 190 -0.90 0.02 26.58
CA ASN A 190 -1.63 1.02 27.34
C ASN A 190 -0.70 2.22 27.64
N LEU A 191 -1.07 3.41 27.17
CA LEU A 191 -0.24 4.61 27.31
C LEU A 191 -0.21 5.20 28.73
N GLU A 192 -1.17 4.85 29.58
CA GLU A 192 -1.24 5.33 30.97
C GLU A 192 -0.43 4.42 31.90
N SER A 193 -0.60 3.09 31.80
CA SER A 193 0.11 2.14 32.67
C SER A 193 1.47 1.70 32.13
N GLY A 194 1.72 1.85 30.83
CA GLY A 194 2.88 1.28 30.14
C GLY A 194 2.80 -0.25 29.97
N GLU A 195 1.67 -0.87 30.29
CA GLU A 195 1.47 -2.31 30.14
C GLU A 195 1.31 -2.68 28.66
N VAL A 196 2.02 -3.73 28.23
CA VAL A 196 1.88 -4.32 26.90
C VAL A 196 1.31 -5.71 27.01
N ARG A 197 0.26 -5.99 26.24
CA ARG A 197 -0.31 -7.33 26.10
C ARG A 197 -0.25 -7.79 24.64
N GLN A 198 0.02 -9.08 24.46
CA GLN A 198 -0.09 -9.74 23.16
C GLN A 198 -1.53 -10.19 22.94
N LEU A 199 -2.09 -9.88 21.76
CA LEU A 199 -3.49 -10.14 21.43
C LEU A 199 -3.70 -11.43 20.63
N ASN A 200 -2.69 -11.87 19.87
CA ASN A 200 -2.76 -13.13 19.13
C ASN A 200 -2.37 -14.34 20.00
N PRO A 201 -2.87 -15.56 19.69
CA PRO A 201 -2.46 -16.78 20.38
C PRO A 201 -0.96 -17.05 20.19
N SER A 202 -0.16 -17.02 21.26
CA SER A 202 1.30 -17.13 21.18
C SER A 202 1.83 -18.48 20.70
N ALA A 203 0.99 -19.52 20.69
CA ALA A 203 1.34 -20.86 20.21
C ALA A 203 1.14 -21.03 18.70
N GLU A 204 0.57 -20.04 18.02
CA GLU A 204 0.20 -20.11 16.62
C GLU A 204 0.97 -19.06 15.81
N GLU A 205 1.77 -19.53 14.86
CA GLU A 205 2.46 -18.64 13.92
C GLU A 205 1.47 -18.13 12.88
N ALA A 206 1.40 -16.81 12.77
CA ALA A 206 0.62 -16.11 11.76
C ALA A 206 1.33 -14.83 11.34
N ARG A 207 1.04 -14.38 10.13
CA ARG A 207 1.32 -13.04 9.66
C ARG A 207 0.14 -12.15 10.01
N PHE A 208 0.46 -10.93 10.41
CA PHE A 208 -0.46 -9.80 10.53
C PHE A 208 0.07 -8.72 9.60
N VAL A 209 -0.71 -8.33 8.59
CA VAL A 209 -0.26 -7.44 7.51
C VAL A 209 -0.83 -6.05 7.66
N ASP A 210 -2.04 -5.93 8.20
CA ASP A 210 -2.67 -4.65 8.48
C ASP A 210 -3.68 -4.79 9.62
N VAL A 211 -3.93 -3.70 10.33
CA VAL A 211 -4.82 -3.69 11.49
C VAL A 211 -5.43 -2.31 11.71
N THR A 212 -6.73 -2.26 11.98
CA THR A 212 -7.42 -1.01 12.32
C THR A 212 -8.40 -1.23 13.45
N TYR A 213 -8.54 -0.25 14.33
CA TYR A 213 -9.61 -0.23 15.33
C TYR A 213 -10.98 -0.10 14.66
N SER A 214 -11.98 -0.74 15.25
CA SER A 214 -13.37 -0.34 15.04
C SER A 214 -13.57 1.08 15.58
N LYS A 215 -14.54 1.81 15.03
CA LYS A 215 -14.81 3.21 15.43
C LYS A 215 -15.07 3.40 16.93
N ASP A 216 -15.65 2.39 17.58
CA ASP A 216 -15.93 2.38 19.02
C ASP A 216 -14.76 1.87 19.88
N GLY A 217 -13.65 1.44 19.26
CA GLY A 217 -12.45 0.95 19.92
C GLY A 217 -12.62 -0.38 20.66
N ARG A 218 -13.70 -1.13 20.39
CA ARG A 218 -14.01 -2.42 21.03
C ARG A 218 -13.46 -3.63 20.27
N SER A 219 -13.24 -3.50 18.98
CA SER A 219 -12.71 -4.56 18.14
C SER A 219 -11.56 -4.05 17.27
N LEU A 220 -10.81 -4.99 16.71
CA LEU A 220 -9.89 -4.76 15.60
C LEU A 220 -10.41 -5.47 14.35
N TYR A 221 -10.27 -4.85 13.18
CA TYR A 221 -10.25 -5.55 11.90
C TYR A 221 -8.79 -5.83 11.55
N VAL A 222 -8.49 -7.08 11.24
CA VAL A 222 -7.12 -7.59 11.12
C VAL A 222 -6.98 -8.35 9.81
N LEU A 223 -5.99 -7.97 8.99
CA LEU A 223 -5.57 -8.73 7.82
C LEU A 223 -4.50 -9.76 8.26
N THR A 224 -4.84 -11.06 8.21
CA THR A 224 -4.01 -12.13 8.77
C THR A 224 -4.17 -13.46 8.07
N ASP A 225 -3.21 -14.38 8.21
CA ASP A 225 -3.34 -15.79 7.83
C ASP A 225 -3.47 -16.72 9.05
N LEU A 226 -3.82 -16.19 10.22
CA LEU A 226 -4.04 -16.98 11.43
C LEU A 226 -5.04 -18.12 11.16
N ARG A 227 -4.56 -19.37 11.26
CA ARG A 227 -5.33 -20.61 11.00
C ARG A 227 -5.87 -20.73 9.57
N SER A 228 -5.25 -20.04 8.61
CA SER A 228 -5.61 -20.07 7.19
C SER A 228 -4.38 -20.25 6.32
N ASP A 229 -4.55 -20.80 5.12
CA ASP A 229 -3.48 -20.80 4.11
C ASP A 229 -3.35 -19.41 3.46
N PHE A 230 -4.48 -18.72 3.26
CA PHE A 230 -4.53 -17.40 2.64
C PHE A 230 -4.74 -16.29 3.69
N LEU A 231 -4.15 -15.12 3.42
CA LEU A 231 -4.47 -13.88 4.10
C LEU A 231 -5.96 -13.58 3.94
N HIS A 232 -6.61 -13.28 5.05
CA HIS A 232 -8.04 -13.08 5.17
C HIS A 232 -8.31 -11.95 6.17
N ILE A 233 -9.54 -11.43 6.21
CA ILE A 233 -9.91 -10.40 7.18
C ILE A 233 -10.65 -11.05 8.34
N ALA A 234 -10.17 -10.83 9.55
CA ALA A 234 -10.80 -11.23 10.80
C ALA A 234 -11.17 -10.03 11.66
N GLN A 235 -12.20 -10.17 12.47
CA GLN A 235 -12.51 -9.28 13.58
C GLN A 235 -12.01 -9.91 14.88
N LEU A 236 -11.33 -9.13 15.69
CA LEU A 236 -10.93 -9.48 17.06
C LEU A 236 -11.71 -8.64 18.06
N ASP A 237 -12.47 -9.28 18.95
CA ASP A 237 -13.06 -8.61 20.12
C ASP A 237 -12.00 -8.40 21.21
N LEU A 238 -11.75 -7.14 21.62
CA LEU A 238 -10.66 -6.81 22.54
C LEU A 238 -10.94 -7.12 24.02
N ALA A 239 -12.21 -7.40 24.36
CA ALA A 239 -12.61 -7.75 25.72
C ALA A 239 -12.53 -9.26 25.96
N THR A 240 -12.95 -10.05 24.97
CA THR A 240 -13.01 -11.51 25.06
C THR A 240 -11.85 -12.22 24.36
N LEU A 241 -11.11 -11.51 23.50
CA LEU A 241 -10.07 -12.05 22.61
C LEU A 241 -10.61 -13.14 21.66
N THR A 242 -11.90 -13.05 21.31
CA THR A 242 -12.54 -13.93 20.34
C THR A 242 -12.28 -13.44 18.93
N TRP A 243 -11.94 -14.36 18.03
CA TRP A 243 -11.68 -14.11 16.63
C TRP A 243 -12.85 -14.61 15.77
N GLU A 244 -13.34 -13.77 14.87
CA GLU A 244 -14.36 -14.10 13.88
C GLU A 244 -13.85 -13.75 12.48
N THR A 245 -13.92 -14.68 11.54
CA THR A 245 -13.54 -14.40 10.15
C THR A 245 -14.65 -13.63 9.43
N LEU A 246 -14.31 -12.49 8.84
CA LEU A 246 -15.24 -11.64 8.08
C LEU A 246 -15.17 -11.91 6.57
N VAL A 247 -13.97 -12.10 6.03
CA VAL A 247 -13.74 -12.32 4.61
C VAL A 247 -12.82 -13.53 4.44
N THR A 248 -13.28 -14.54 3.70
CA THR A 248 -12.49 -15.77 3.43
C THR A 248 -12.39 -16.02 1.92
N PRO A 249 -11.44 -15.41 1.20
CA PRO A 249 -11.25 -15.68 -0.21
C PRO A 249 -10.46 -16.98 -0.42
N ASN A 250 -10.46 -17.47 -1.67
CA ASN A 250 -9.59 -18.58 -2.09
C ASN A 250 -8.16 -18.12 -2.47
N TRP A 251 -7.82 -16.88 -2.09
CA TRP A 251 -6.65 -16.12 -2.50
C TRP A 251 -6.30 -15.12 -1.39
N ASP A 252 -5.07 -14.60 -1.37
CA ASP A 252 -4.65 -13.64 -0.35
C ASP A 252 -5.43 -12.32 -0.49
N VAL A 253 -6.06 -11.85 0.61
CA VAL A 253 -6.37 -10.42 0.76
C VAL A 253 -5.05 -9.66 0.92
N GLU A 254 -4.91 -8.53 0.25
CA GLU A 254 -3.63 -7.80 0.16
C GLU A 254 -3.68 -6.36 0.69
N LEU A 255 -4.83 -5.69 0.61
CA LEU A 255 -5.05 -4.36 1.17
C LEU A 255 -6.36 -4.34 1.95
N MET A 256 -6.46 -3.45 2.94
CA MET A 256 -7.66 -3.17 3.71
C MET A 256 -7.72 -1.69 4.08
N ALA A 257 -8.93 -1.12 4.17
CA ALA A 257 -9.16 0.16 4.82
C ALA A 257 -10.58 0.24 5.37
N LEU A 258 -10.74 0.81 6.56
CA LEU A 258 -12.04 1.13 7.14
C LEU A 258 -12.35 2.60 6.90
N SER A 259 -13.57 2.92 6.49
CA SER A 259 -14.01 4.31 6.33
C SER A 259 -14.06 5.02 7.69
N PRO A 260 -13.78 6.34 7.77
CA PRO A 260 -13.81 7.09 9.03
C PRO A 260 -15.10 6.95 9.83
N ASN A 261 -16.24 6.83 9.15
CA ASN A 261 -17.53 6.63 9.81
C ASN A 261 -17.81 5.18 10.25
N GLY A 262 -16.96 4.21 9.89
CA GLY A 262 -17.07 2.78 10.18
C GLY A 262 -18.08 2.01 9.32
N ARG A 263 -18.69 2.65 8.32
CA ARG A 263 -19.72 2.04 7.47
C ARG A 263 -19.15 1.10 6.42
N PHE A 264 -18.02 1.45 5.83
CA PHE A 264 -17.45 0.70 4.72
C PHE A 264 -16.10 0.11 5.07
N LEU A 265 -15.90 -1.14 4.68
CA LEU A 265 -14.60 -1.80 4.69
C LEU A 265 -14.21 -2.11 3.25
N ALA A 266 -13.22 -1.39 2.72
CA ALA A 266 -12.63 -1.66 1.42
C ALA A 266 -11.47 -2.64 1.55
N TYR A 267 -11.31 -3.54 0.59
CA TYR A 267 -10.19 -4.48 0.56
C TYR A 267 -9.93 -4.99 -0.85
N SER A 268 -8.70 -5.40 -1.14
CA SER A 268 -8.37 -6.06 -2.41
C SER A 268 -7.94 -7.51 -2.21
N ILE A 269 -8.33 -8.36 -3.17
CA ILE A 269 -7.94 -9.77 -3.24
C ILE A 269 -6.95 -9.95 -4.39
N ASN A 270 -5.83 -10.62 -4.14
CA ASN A 270 -4.86 -11.04 -5.13
C ASN A 270 -5.28 -12.35 -5.80
N GLU A 271 -6.25 -12.28 -6.71
CA GLU A 271 -6.79 -13.45 -7.39
C GLU A 271 -5.85 -13.89 -8.53
N ASP A 272 -4.97 -14.85 -8.25
CA ASP A 272 -4.03 -15.41 -9.22
C ASP A 272 -3.09 -14.37 -9.85
N GLY A 273 -2.64 -13.41 -9.03
CA GLY A 273 -1.72 -12.34 -9.43
C GLY A 273 -2.39 -11.02 -9.81
N GLN A 274 -3.71 -10.99 -10.06
CA GLN A 274 -4.46 -9.76 -10.38
C GLN A 274 -5.31 -9.29 -9.19
N SER A 275 -5.40 -7.98 -8.97
CA SER A 275 -6.22 -7.41 -7.90
C SER A 275 -7.71 -7.41 -8.24
N LYS A 276 -8.55 -7.74 -7.25
CA LYS A 276 -10.00 -7.48 -7.23
C LYS A 276 -10.31 -6.58 -6.04
N LEU A 277 -10.70 -5.33 -6.29
CA LEU A 277 -11.09 -4.40 -5.23
C LEU A 277 -12.57 -4.59 -4.89
N GLU A 278 -12.85 -4.81 -3.62
CA GLU A 278 -14.17 -5.08 -3.05
C GLU A 278 -14.47 -4.09 -1.90
N LEU A 279 -15.74 -3.91 -1.61
CA LEU A 279 -16.25 -3.02 -0.56
C LEU A 279 -17.41 -3.70 0.16
N ILE A 280 -17.32 -3.85 1.48
CA ILE A 280 -18.43 -4.29 2.33
C ILE A 280 -19.10 -3.07 2.95
N ASP A 281 -20.42 -2.93 2.78
CA ASP A 281 -21.24 -2.10 3.66
C ASP A 281 -21.50 -2.89 4.95
N MET A 282 -20.81 -2.49 6.03
CA MET A 282 -20.84 -3.15 7.34
C MET A 282 -22.22 -3.06 8.00
N ALA A 283 -23.03 -2.05 7.65
CA ALA A 283 -24.38 -1.93 8.18
C ALA A 283 -25.36 -2.87 7.49
N LEU A 284 -25.14 -3.16 6.20
CA LEU A 284 -25.99 -4.04 5.41
C LEU A 284 -25.48 -5.49 5.35
N GLY A 285 -24.21 -5.73 5.66
CA GLY A 285 -23.55 -7.01 5.44
C GLY A 285 -23.44 -7.38 3.96
N MET A 286 -23.41 -6.39 3.07
CA MET A 286 -23.41 -6.59 1.62
C MET A 286 -22.07 -6.16 1.02
N ALA A 287 -21.42 -7.07 0.29
CA ALA A 287 -20.22 -6.79 -0.46
C ALA A 287 -20.53 -6.43 -1.93
N ARG A 288 -19.72 -5.55 -2.52
CA ARG A 288 -19.75 -5.22 -3.95
C ARG A 288 -18.34 -4.95 -4.47
N ARG A 289 -18.13 -5.26 -5.76
CA ARG A 289 -16.87 -5.04 -6.47
C ARG A 289 -16.77 -3.61 -6.99
N ALA A 290 -15.58 -3.02 -6.91
CA ALA A 290 -15.29 -1.75 -7.57
C ALA A 290 -15.35 -1.89 -9.10
N PRO A 291 -15.87 -0.91 -9.85
CA PRO A 291 -15.95 -0.95 -11.30
C PRO A 291 -14.59 -0.62 -11.96
N LEU A 292 -13.55 -1.40 -11.64
CA LEU A 292 -12.17 -1.15 -12.08
C LEU A 292 -12.07 -0.95 -13.62
N PRO A 293 -11.15 -0.10 -14.09
CA PRO A 293 -11.05 0.24 -15.51
C PRO A 293 -10.78 -0.98 -16.41
N ASP A 294 -11.28 -0.88 -17.65
CA ASP A 294 -10.90 -1.70 -18.83
C ASP A 294 -11.06 -3.23 -18.72
N GLY A 295 -11.45 -3.79 -17.57
CA GLY A 295 -11.62 -5.23 -17.35
C GLY A 295 -10.35 -6.08 -17.50
N ALA A 296 -9.20 -5.46 -17.77
CA ALA A 296 -7.93 -6.13 -17.97
C ALA A 296 -7.36 -6.66 -16.64
N PRO A 297 -6.54 -7.73 -16.67
CA PRO A 297 -5.71 -8.09 -15.53
C PRO A 297 -4.91 -6.87 -15.07
N SER A 298 -5.03 -6.56 -13.79
CA SER A 298 -4.58 -5.29 -13.23
C SER A 298 -4.14 -5.45 -11.78
N LEU A 299 -3.54 -4.38 -11.29
CA LEU A 299 -3.05 -4.23 -9.94
C LEU A 299 -3.68 -2.97 -9.34
N VAL A 300 -4.21 -3.11 -8.13
CA VAL A 300 -4.65 -2.03 -7.25
C VAL A 300 -3.66 -1.99 -6.09
N GLY A 301 -3.10 -0.83 -5.78
CA GLY A 301 -1.95 -0.80 -4.88
C GLY A 301 -0.64 -0.76 -5.66
N TRP A 302 0.23 0.21 -5.39
CA TRP A 302 1.60 0.25 -5.89
C TRP A 302 2.56 0.67 -4.78
N TYR A 303 3.68 -0.06 -4.60
CA TYR A 303 4.72 0.18 -3.58
C TYR A 303 4.21 0.47 -2.16
N ASP A 304 3.76 -0.57 -1.44
CA ASP A 304 3.31 -0.51 -0.03
C ASP A 304 2.29 0.59 0.29
N GLU A 305 1.51 1.03 -0.71
CA GLU A 305 0.44 2.01 -0.48
C GLU A 305 -0.76 1.41 0.26
N ALA A 306 -1.53 2.28 0.91
CA ALA A 306 -2.81 1.94 1.51
C ALA A 306 -3.98 2.46 0.65
N LEU A 307 -5.14 1.80 0.77
CA LEU A 307 -6.40 2.35 0.30
C LEU A 307 -6.78 3.56 1.18
N CYS A 308 -7.19 4.68 0.59
CA CYS A 308 -7.42 5.92 1.34
C CYS A 308 -8.88 6.38 1.22
N PHE A 309 -9.65 6.31 2.31
CA PHE A 309 -10.98 6.90 2.34
C PHE A 309 -10.91 8.42 2.51
N SER A 310 -11.84 9.14 1.87
CA SER A 310 -12.05 10.54 2.18
C SER A 310 -12.61 10.74 3.60
N PRO A 311 -12.35 11.88 4.26
CA PRO A 311 -12.81 12.13 5.64
C PRO A 311 -14.32 11.98 5.85
N ASP A 312 -15.11 12.34 4.84
CA ASP A 312 -16.58 12.20 4.83
C ASP A 312 -17.06 10.78 4.51
N SER A 313 -16.15 9.83 4.26
CA SER A 313 -16.42 8.42 3.94
C SER A 313 -17.21 8.19 2.65
N THR A 314 -17.23 9.16 1.72
CA THR A 314 -17.97 9.07 0.45
C THR A 314 -17.11 8.64 -0.73
N ARG A 315 -15.78 8.76 -0.62
CA ARG A 315 -14.83 8.43 -1.68
C ARG A 315 -13.71 7.52 -1.17
N LEU A 316 -13.18 6.71 -2.07
CA LEU A 316 -11.98 5.89 -1.88
C LEU A 316 -10.96 6.24 -2.96
N ALA A 317 -9.73 6.56 -2.57
CA ALA A 317 -8.61 6.76 -3.47
C ALA A 317 -7.64 5.58 -3.41
N PHE A 318 -7.12 5.19 -4.57
CA PHE A 318 -6.15 4.11 -4.74
C PHE A 318 -5.40 4.29 -6.06
N SER A 319 -4.23 3.67 -6.20
CA SER A 319 -3.56 3.58 -7.50
C SER A 319 -4.01 2.35 -8.28
N TYR A 320 -4.01 2.47 -9.61
CA TYR A 320 -4.38 1.40 -10.53
C TYR A 320 -3.41 1.37 -11.71
N THR A 321 -2.95 0.17 -12.05
CA THR A 321 -2.12 -0.08 -13.23
C THR A 321 -2.51 -1.40 -13.89
N SER A 322 -2.21 -1.53 -15.18
CA SER A 322 -2.29 -2.79 -15.91
C SER A 322 -1.04 -2.94 -16.78
N ALA A 323 -0.86 -4.09 -17.42
CA ALA A 323 0.22 -4.32 -18.38
C ALA A 323 0.32 -3.22 -19.46
N THR A 324 -0.79 -2.60 -19.84
CA THR A 324 -0.88 -1.59 -20.92
C THR A 324 -1.15 -0.18 -20.42
N ARG A 325 -1.32 0.00 -19.11
CA ARG A 325 -1.62 1.30 -18.49
C ARG A 325 -0.69 1.53 -17.31
N THR A 326 0.08 2.60 -17.38
CA THR A 326 0.91 3.03 -16.26
C THR A 326 0.08 3.33 -15.00
N SER A 327 0.71 3.38 -13.84
CA SER A 327 0.01 3.67 -12.59
C SER A 327 -0.55 5.08 -12.56
N ASP A 328 -1.85 5.18 -12.33
CA ASP A 328 -2.56 6.42 -12.07
C ASP A 328 -3.36 6.29 -10.77
N VAL A 329 -3.56 7.41 -10.07
CA VAL A 329 -4.44 7.49 -8.91
C VAL A 329 -5.88 7.67 -9.40
N TYR A 330 -6.78 6.87 -8.82
CA TYR A 330 -8.21 6.91 -9.08
C TYR A 330 -8.97 7.33 -7.82
N VAL A 331 -10.13 7.93 -8.02
CA VAL A 331 -11.12 8.21 -6.98
C VAL A 331 -12.41 7.48 -7.35
N TRP A 332 -12.90 6.67 -6.40
CA TRP A 332 -14.15 5.94 -6.48
C TRP A 332 -15.16 6.51 -5.50
N HIS A 333 -16.36 6.84 -5.98
CA HIS A 333 -17.48 7.19 -5.13
C HIS A 333 -18.10 5.89 -4.60
N VAL A 334 -18.09 5.73 -3.26
CA VAL A 334 -18.44 4.45 -2.63
C VAL A 334 -19.92 4.32 -2.27
N ASP A 335 -20.70 5.40 -2.38
CA ASP A 335 -22.14 5.33 -2.21
C ASP A 335 -22.77 4.54 -3.36
N PRO A 336 -23.62 3.53 -3.11
CA PRO A 336 -24.25 2.75 -4.17
C PRO A 336 -25.12 3.56 -5.16
N THR A 337 -25.56 4.77 -4.78
CA THR A 337 -26.35 5.66 -5.63
C THR A 337 -25.48 6.50 -6.57
N ASP A 338 -24.18 6.60 -6.31
CA ASP A 338 -23.18 7.30 -7.11
C ASP A 338 -21.90 6.46 -7.14
N ASP A 339 -21.82 5.55 -8.13
CA ASP A 339 -20.73 4.57 -8.28
C ASP A 339 -19.63 5.07 -9.26
N ALA A 340 -19.45 6.39 -9.35
CA ALA A 340 -18.49 6.98 -10.26
C ALA A 340 -17.04 6.59 -9.92
N LEU A 341 -16.28 6.16 -10.93
CA LEU A 341 -14.85 5.89 -10.83
C LEU A 341 -14.13 6.68 -11.92
N TYR A 342 -13.17 7.51 -11.53
CA TYR A 342 -12.38 8.30 -12.47
C TYR A 342 -10.92 8.44 -12.02
N PRO A 343 -9.96 8.51 -12.96
CA PRO A 343 -8.59 8.84 -12.63
C PRO A 343 -8.53 10.31 -12.20
N VAL A 344 -7.66 10.65 -11.25
CA VAL A 344 -7.31 12.02 -10.87
C VAL A 344 -5.89 12.39 -11.28
N THR A 345 -5.14 11.42 -11.81
CA THR A 345 -3.87 11.64 -12.50
C THR A 345 -3.93 11.07 -13.91
N ARG A 346 -3.04 11.54 -14.79
CA ARG A 346 -2.88 10.99 -16.15
C ARG A 346 -1.40 10.92 -16.51
N MET A 347 -0.76 9.85 -16.08
CA MET A 347 0.67 9.70 -16.26
C MET A 347 1.05 9.35 -17.70
N ALA A 348 2.17 9.93 -18.14
CA ALA A 348 2.63 9.80 -19.52
C ALA A 348 3.23 8.42 -19.80
N HIS A 349 2.91 7.88 -20.97
CA HIS A 349 3.46 6.61 -21.47
C HIS A 349 4.72 6.81 -22.33
N GLY A 350 5.56 7.80 -22.00
CA GLY A 350 6.73 8.16 -22.83
C GLY A 350 6.38 8.60 -24.27
N GLY A 351 5.14 9.07 -24.47
CA GLY A 351 4.54 9.39 -25.76
C GLY A 351 4.26 8.19 -26.67
N ILE A 352 4.40 6.96 -26.16
CA ILE A 352 4.05 5.75 -26.91
C ILE A 352 2.52 5.62 -26.85
N PRO A 353 1.83 5.46 -28.00
CA PRO A 353 0.38 5.28 -27.98
C PRO A 353 -0.02 4.05 -27.15
N PRO A 354 -0.96 4.15 -26.20
CA PRO A 354 -1.35 3.02 -25.34
C PRO A 354 -1.77 1.76 -26.11
N ALA A 355 -2.38 1.94 -27.29
CA ALA A 355 -2.77 0.85 -28.19
C ALA A 355 -1.59 0.03 -28.75
N GLN A 356 -0.33 0.43 -28.54
CA GLN A 356 0.85 -0.34 -28.93
C GLN A 356 1.41 -1.21 -27.81
N PHE A 357 0.86 -1.11 -26.59
CA PHE A 357 1.24 -1.98 -25.49
C PHE A 357 0.47 -3.28 -25.54
N VAL A 358 1.14 -4.35 -25.11
CA VAL A 358 0.61 -5.71 -25.14
C VAL A 358 0.07 -6.08 -23.76
N THR A 359 -1.13 -6.65 -23.70
CA THR A 359 -1.68 -7.17 -22.44
C THR A 359 -0.92 -8.41 -21.95
N ALA A 360 -0.97 -8.68 -20.65
CA ALA A 360 -0.40 -9.89 -20.06
C ALA A 360 -1.44 -11.01 -20.06
N GLU A 361 -1.12 -12.15 -20.65
CA GLU A 361 -1.92 -13.37 -20.58
C GLU A 361 -1.47 -14.19 -19.36
N LEU A 362 -2.41 -14.53 -18.47
CA LEU A 362 -2.12 -15.46 -17.38
C LEU A 362 -2.13 -16.89 -17.93
N VAL A 363 -1.00 -17.58 -17.82
CA VAL A 363 -0.84 -18.98 -18.23
C VAL A 363 -0.38 -19.84 -17.06
N HIS A 364 -0.66 -21.13 -17.15
CA HIS A 364 -0.25 -22.14 -16.19
C HIS A 364 0.49 -23.26 -16.90
N PHE A 365 1.60 -23.72 -16.34
CA PHE A 365 2.34 -24.86 -16.86
C PHE A 365 2.74 -25.85 -15.77
N PRO A 366 2.75 -27.17 -16.05
CA PRO A 366 3.14 -28.16 -15.07
C PRO A 366 4.66 -28.10 -14.79
N THR A 367 5.03 -28.36 -13.54
CA THR A 367 6.41 -28.67 -13.15
C THR A 367 6.60 -30.16 -12.87
N PHE A 368 7.77 -30.58 -12.36
CA PHE A 368 8.18 -31.98 -12.24
C PHE A 368 7.22 -32.86 -11.41
N ASP A 369 6.43 -32.27 -10.51
CA ASP A 369 5.41 -32.93 -9.69
C ASP A 369 3.97 -32.64 -10.14
N GLN A 370 3.78 -32.14 -11.37
CA GLN A 370 2.49 -31.76 -11.96
C GLN A 370 1.81 -30.53 -11.33
N ARG A 371 2.41 -29.88 -10.33
CA ARG A 371 1.92 -28.56 -9.85
C ARG A 371 1.92 -27.57 -11.00
N GLN A 372 0.87 -26.75 -11.06
CA GLN A 372 0.78 -25.67 -12.04
C GLN A 372 1.54 -24.46 -11.52
N ILE A 373 2.49 -23.96 -12.31
CA ILE A 373 3.21 -22.71 -12.06
C ILE A 373 2.49 -21.60 -12.84
N PRO A 374 1.94 -20.59 -12.15
CA PRO A 374 1.35 -19.43 -12.80
C PRO A 374 2.44 -18.53 -13.40
N ALA A 375 2.16 -17.95 -14.55
CA ALA A 375 3.05 -17.01 -15.21
C ALA A 375 2.30 -16.00 -16.06
N TRP A 376 2.82 -14.77 -16.10
CA TRP A 376 2.34 -13.73 -17.00
C TRP A 376 3.12 -13.78 -18.31
N LEU A 377 2.40 -13.92 -19.42
CA LEU A 377 2.95 -14.11 -20.75
C LEU A 377 2.61 -12.92 -21.65
N TYR A 378 3.63 -12.31 -22.24
CA TYR A 378 3.50 -11.23 -23.22
C TYR A 378 3.91 -11.75 -24.59
N ARG A 379 3.04 -11.58 -25.58
CA ARG A 379 3.27 -12.02 -26.97
C ARG A 379 3.18 -10.84 -27.94
N PRO A 380 4.13 -10.69 -28.87
CA PRO A 380 4.03 -9.64 -29.88
C PRO A 380 2.81 -9.86 -30.79
N GLU A 381 2.07 -8.82 -31.18
CA GLU A 381 0.85 -8.95 -32.00
C GLU A 381 1.06 -9.69 -33.34
N THR A 382 2.28 -9.69 -33.87
CA THR A 382 2.66 -10.43 -35.09
C THR A 382 2.88 -11.94 -34.85
N ALA A 383 2.42 -12.50 -33.73
CA ALA A 383 2.70 -13.85 -33.23
C ALA A 383 2.06 -15.02 -34.01
N VAL A 384 1.59 -14.83 -35.25
CA VAL A 384 0.89 -15.90 -35.99
C VAL A 384 1.85 -16.93 -36.63
N ALA A 385 3.17 -16.68 -36.77
CA ALA A 385 4.14 -17.74 -37.12
C ALA A 385 5.63 -17.42 -36.80
N ALA A 386 6.42 -18.49 -36.60
CA ALA A 386 7.87 -18.65 -36.34
C ALA A 386 8.33 -18.73 -34.85
N LYS A 387 9.36 -19.56 -34.60
CA LYS A 387 10.08 -19.65 -33.31
C LYS A 387 10.65 -18.28 -32.96
N ARG A 388 10.36 -17.76 -31.77
CA ARG A 388 10.84 -16.47 -31.27
C ARG A 388 11.81 -16.68 -30.09
N PRO A 389 12.78 -15.77 -29.89
CA PRO A 389 13.53 -15.74 -28.63
C PRO A 389 12.58 -15.44 -27.47
N VAL A 390 12.81 -16.12 -26.34
CA VAL A 390 12.05 -15.96 -25.10
C VAL A 390 12.97 -15.31 -24.06
N VAL A 391 12.45 -14.30 -23.36
CA VAL A 391 13.07 -13.76 -22.14
C VAL A 391 12.21 -14.17 -20.95
N ILE A 392 12.83 -14.73 -19.92
CA ILE A 392 12.17 -15.05 -18.66
C ILE A 392 12.52 -13.95 -17.66
N ILE A 393 11.51 -13.26 -17.14
CA ILE A 393 11.67 -12.25 -16.09
C ILE A 393 11.25 -12.91 -14.77
N VAL A 394 12.23 -13.23 -13.93
CA VAL A 394 11.97 -13.71 -12.57
C VAL A 394 11.93 -12.49 -11.65
N HIS A 395 10.87 -12.37 -10.85
CA HIS A 395 10.79 -11.32 -9.84
C HIS A 395 11.85 -11.54 -8.74
N GLY A 396 12.23 -10.48 -8.03
CA GLY A 396 13.21 -10.57 -6.95
C GLY A 396 12.61 -11.20 -5.68
N GLY A 397 13.40 -12.01 -4.98
CA GLY A 397 13.03 -12.66 -3.71
C GLY A 397 11.93 -13.73 -3.83
N PRO A 398 11.97 -14.82 -3.04
CA PRO A 398 10.82 -15.70 -2.91
C PRO A 398 9.61 -14.95 -2.31
N GLU A 399 9.84 -13.96 -1.45
CA GLU A 399 8.77 -13.19 -0.77
C GLU A 399 7.99 -12.19 -1.67
N SER A 400 8.13 -12.25 -2.99
CA SER A 400 7.44 -11.37 -3.94
C SER A 400 6.62 -12.16 -4.97
N GLN A 401 5.90 -11.44 -5.82
CA GLN A 401 5.13 -11.97 -6.94
C GLN A 401 5.29 -11.05 -8.16
N TYR A 402 5.36 -11.62 -9.37
CA TYR A 402 5.13 -10.88 -10.60
C TYR A 402 3.62 -10.73 -10.85
N ARG A 403 3.21 -9.49 -11.14
CA ARG A 403 1.80 -9.08 -11.27
C ARG A 403 1.57 -8.31 -12.58
N PRO A 404 0.33 -8.16 -13.06
CA PRO A 404 0.04 -7.57 -14.37
C PRO A 404 0.06 -6.04 -14.33
N TYR A 405 1.13 -5.44 -13.80
CA TYR A 405 1.37 -3.99 -13.84
C TYR A 405 2.14 -3.56 -15.09
N PHE A 406 2.24 -2.25 -15.33
CA PHE A 406 3.04 -1.75 -16.45
C PHE A 406 4.53 -1.98 -16.21
N ASN A 407 5.11 -3.00 -16.85
CA ASN A 407 6.54 -3.27 -16.79
C ASN A 407 7.21 -2.75 -18.08
N PHE A 408 7.97 -1.66 -17.96
CA PHE A 408 8.61 -1.01 -19.11
C PHE A 408 9.55 -1.95 -19.89
N LEU A 409 10.25 -2.85 -19.19
CA LEU A 409 11.20 -3.79 -19.79
C LEU A 409 10.45 -4.88 -20.56
N ALA A 410 9.38 -5.44 -19.99
CA ALA A 410 8.53 -6.40 -20.69
C ALA A 410 7.92 -5.79 -21.97
N GLN A 411 7.37 -4.57 -21.87
CA GLN A 411 6.81 -3.85 -23.03
C GLN A 411 7.87 -3.52 -24.09
N TYR A 412 9.08 -3.13 -23.68
CA TYR A 412 10.18 -2.90 -24.63
C TYR A 412 10.58 -4.19 -25.35
N LEU A 413 10.76 -5.29 -24.62
CA LEU A 413 11.17 -6.59 -25.18
C LEU A 413 10.11 -7.15 -26.13
N VAL A 414 8.83 -7.13 -25.74
CA VAL A 414 7.74 -7.62 -26.60
C VAL A 414 7.61 -6.79 -27.87
N HIS A 415 7.79 -5.48 -27.80
CA HIS A 415 7.80 -4.60 -28.97
C HIS A 415 9.00 -4.84 -29.90
N ASN A 416 10.11 -5.39 -29.37
CA ASN A 416 11.28 -5.83 -30.15
C ASN A 416 11.18 -7.30 -30.61
N GLY A 417 10.01 -7.92 -30.49
CA GLY A 417 9.72 -9.25 -31.04
C GLY A 417 10.14 -10.43 -30.16
N TYR A 418 10.49 -10.19 -28.90
CA TYR A 418 10.68 -11.24 -27.90
C TYR A 418 9.33 -11.69 -27.34
N VAL A 419 9.24 -12.96 -26.96
CA VAL A 419 8.21 -13.41 -26.03
C VAL A 419 8.74 -13.19 -24.63
N VAL A 420 7.94 -12.62 -23.73
CA VAL A 420 8.32 -12.44 -22.32
C VAL A 420 7.45 -13.32 -21.46
N LEU A 421 8.07 -14.16 -20.63
CA LEU A 421 7.40 -14.98 -19.64
C LEU A 421 7.86 -14.55 -18.25
N ALA A 422 6.93 -14.22 -17.38
CA ALA A 422 7.21 -13.85 -16.00
C ALA A 422 6.53 -14.83 -15.05
N PRO A 423 7.23 -15.93 -14.70
CA PRO A 423 6.68 -16.96 -13.81
C PRO A 423 6.71 -16.50 -12.35
N ASN A 424 5.63 -16.82 -11.65
CA ASN A 424 5.60 -16.82 -10.19
C ASN A 424 6.06 -18.21 -9.75
N VAL A 425 7.37 -18.35 -9.57
CA VAL A 425 8.02 -19.62 -9.24
C VAL A 425 7.65 -20.05 -7.82
N ARG A 426 7.89 -21.32 -7.48
CA ARG A 426 7.75 -21.80 -6.08
C ARG A 426 8.44 -20.87 -5.09
N GLY A 427 7.83 -20.67 -3.93
CA GLY A 427 8.28 -19.66 -2.96
C GLY A 427 7.58 -18.31 -3.10
N SER A 428 7.03 -17.98 -4.28
CA SER A 428 6.33 -16.70 -4.52
C SER A 428 5.17 -16.47 -3.56
N THR A 429 4.92 -15.20 -3.22
CA THR A 429 3.75 -14.77 -2.44
C THR A 429 2.50 -14.62 -3.31
N GLY A 430 1.32 -14.44 -2.69
CA GLY A 430 0.02 -14.28 -3.38
C GLY A 430 -0.69 -15.60 -3.73
N TYR A 431 -0.09 -16.74 -3.37
CA TYR A 431 -0.60 -18.09 -3.66
C TYR A 431 -0.82 -18.91 -2.37
N GLY A 432 -0.96 -18.22 -1.23
CA GLY A 432 -1.10 -18.85 0.08
C GLY A 432 0.23 -19.27 0.70
N ARG A 433 0.20 -19.49 2.01
CA ARG A 433 1.35 -19.84 2.85
C ARG A 433 2.00 -21.15 2.38
N ALA A 434 1.22 -22.13 1.96
CA ALA A 434 1.72 -23.41 1.47
C ALA A 434 2.53 -23.27 0.18
N TYR A 435 2.20 -22.32 -0.70
CA TYR A 435 2.96 -22.07 -1.92
C TYR A 435 4.28 -21.33 -1.63
N GLY A 436 4.24 -20.39 -0.67
CA GLY A 436 5.40 -19.63 -0.22
C GLY A 436 6.51 -20.47 0.44
N HIS A 437 6.18 -21.64 1.00
CA HIS A 437 7.14 -22.56 1.64
C HIS A 437 7.66 -23.66 0.70
N LEU A 438 7.59 -23.46 -0.62
CA LEU A 438 8.05 -24.44 -1.62
C LEU A 438 9.47 -24.17 -2.14
N ASP A 439 10.18 -23.18 -1.58
CA ASP A 439 11.51 -22.73 -2.02
C ASP A 439 12.67 -23.64 -1.59
#